data_AF-A0A954R5H9-F1
#
_entry.id   AF-A0A954R5H9-F1
#
_cell.length_a   1.000
_cell.length_b   1.000
_cell.length_c   1.000
_cell.angle_alpha   90.00
_cell.angle_beta   90.00
_cell.angle_gamma   90.00
#
_symmetry.space_group_name_H-M   'P 1'
#
loop_
_entity.id
_entity.type
_entity.pdbx_description
1 polymer ?
#
loop_
_entity_poly.entity_id
_entity_poly.type
_entity_poly.pdbx_seq_one_letter_code
_entity_poly.pdbx_strand_id
1 'polypeptide(L)'
;MLVVVLGAPVVGLLFAMPMLSGAIALIESVANRQQRVADWPGFNLFDNAGDMLAITTALVGSVIPGFFLGAWLGGDEPAAGRIQIAGMMASSFVLFPIFLLSMLDNGSLFAPLSNSILQSFHGAAEAWGGYFLKTFIAFAVVMMLWLLLLGEGKPIALAAVAGCLFPVLVFFTCQQIGALADSISEHLSFEFVPPNSEDEDQT
;
A
#
# COMPACT_ATOMS: atom_id res chain seq x y z
N MET A 1 15.55 27.15 -0.58
CA MET A 1 16.04 25.76 -0.69
C MET A 1 15.87 25.00 0.63
N LEU A 2 16.37 25.50 1.77
CA LEU A 2 16.25 24.86 3.09
C LEU A 2 14.79 24.62 3.55
N VAL A 3 13.89 25.60 3.33
CA VAL A 3 12.45 25.48 3.63
C VAL A 3 11.75 24.40 2.80
N VAL A 4 12.20 24.18 1.56
CA VAL A 4 11.64 23.12 0.69
C VAL A 4 12.22 21.76 1.11
N VAL A 5 13.52 21.70 1.40
CA VAL A 5 14.21 20.46 1.80
C VAL A 5 13.78 19.96 3.18
N LEU A 6 13.48 20.85 4.13
CA LEU A 6 12.97 20.49 5.47
C LEU A 6 11.43 20.46 5.53
N GLY A 7 10.76 21.32 4.77
CA GLY A 7 9.29 21.40 4.75
C GLY A 7 8.64 20.25 3.98
N ALA A 8 9.22 19.80 2.86
CA ALA A 8 8.68 18.69 2.08
C ALA A 8 8.59 17.36 2.87
N PRO A 9 9.61 16.92 3.63
CA PRO A 9 9.48 15.69 4.43
C PRO A 9 8.50 15.86 5.58
N VAL A 10 8.41 17.02 6.23
CA VAL A 10 7.44 17.27 7.31
C VAL A 10 6.00 17.24 6.77
N VAL A 11 5.74 17.92 5.64
CA VAL A 11 4.44 17.89 4.97
C VAL A 11 4.11 16.49 4.47
N GLY A 12 5.09 15.79 3.89
CA GLY A 12 4.92 14.40 3.45
C GLY A 12 4.56 13.48 4.60
N LEU A 13 5.19 13.64 5.77
CA LEU A 13 4.94 12.82 6.96
C LEU A 13 3.57 13.14 7.57
N LEU A 14 3.21 14.43 7.66
CA LEU A 14 1.87 14.86 8.09
C LEU A 14 0.75 14.34 7.18
N PHE A 15 1.03 14.11 5.89
CA PHE A 15 0.07 13.57 4.93
C PHE A 15 0.06 12.03 4.92
N ALA A 16 1.23 11.40 5.06
CA ALA A 16 1.38 9.96 5.07
C ALA A 16 0.72 9.32 6.29
N MET A 17 0.83 9.94 7.47
CA MET A 17 0.25 9.37 8.70
C MET A 17 -1.27 9.16 8.64
N PRO A 18 -2.11 10.16 8.32
CA PRO A 18 -3.55 9.94 8.19
C PRO A 18 -3.90 9.02 7.02
N MET A 19 -3.10 9.02 5.94
CA MET A 19 -3.26 8.09 4.81
C MET A 19 -3.03 6.64 5.24
N LEU A 20 -1.95 6.35 5.95
CA LEU A 20 -1.63 4.99 6.42
C LEU A 20 -2.66 4.52 7.44
N SER A 21 -3.08 5.41 8.34
CA SER A 21 -4.15 5.14 9.31
C SER A 21 -5.45 4.73 8.62
N GLY A 22 -5.95 5.55 7.68
CA GLY A 22 -7.17 5.24 6.93
C GLY A 22 -7.07 3.98 6.06
N ALA A 23 -5.86 3.62 5.62
CA ALA A 23 -5.63 2.42 4.84
C ALA A 23 -5.84 1.13 5.66
N ILE A 24 -5.47 1.13 6.93
CA ILE A 24 -5.69 0.00 7.86
C ILE A 24 -7.18 -0.20 8.09
N ALA A 25 -7.88 0.87 8.46
CA ALA A 25 -9.33 0.83 8.70
C ALA A 25 -10.10 0.33 7.46
N LEU A 26 -9.60 0.64 6.26
CA LEU A 26 -10.15 0.08 5.02
C LEU A 26 -9.87 -1.42 4.86
N ILE A 27 -8.66 -1.89 5.15
CA ILE A 27 -8.32 -3.32 5.08
C ILE A 27 -9.23 -4.11 6.05
N GLU A 28 -9.29 -3.68 7.31
CA GLU A 28 -10.10 -4.33 8.35
C GLU A 28 -11.59 -4.32 8.01
N SER A 29 -12.12 -3.16 7.61
CA SER A 29 -13.54 -3.02 7.25
C SER A 29 -13.92 -3.98 6.12
N VAL A 30 -13.08 -4.08 5.08
CA VAL A 30 -13.35 -4.95 3.93
C VAL A 30 -13.13 -6.42 4.29
N ALA A 31 -12.06 -6.74 5.02
CA ALA A 31 -11.78 -8.10 5.46
C ALA A 31 -12.91 -8.66 6.33
N ASN A 32 -13.52 -7.80 7.18
CA ASN A 32 -14.64 -8.15 8.05
C ASN A 32 -16.02 -7.97 7.39
N ARG A 33 -16.08 -7.80 6.07
CA ARG A 33 -17.32 -7.63 5.28
C ARG A 33 -18.24 -6.52 5.79
N GLN A 34 -17.68 -5.48 6.41
CA GLN A 34 -18.45 -4.35 6.87
C GLN A 34 -18.90 -3.50 5.67
N GLN A 35 -20.16 -3.05 5.67
CA GLN A 35 -20.69 -2.19 4.60
C GLN A 35 -20.11 -0.77 4.63
N ARG A 36 -19.57 -0.35 5.78
CA ARG A 36 -18.98 0.96 6.03
C ARG A 36 -17.84 0.79 7.03
N VAL A 37 -16.83 1.65 6.91
CA VAL A 37 -15.80 1.79 7.95
C VAL A 37 -16.50 2.28 9.21
N ALA A 38 -16.52 1.43 10.25
CA ALA A 38 -17.25 1.69 11.50
C ALA A 38 -16.67 2.91 12.22
N ASP A 39 -15.34 2.94 12.37
CA ASP A 39 -14.62 4.04 12.98
C ASP A 39 -13.47 4.46 12.06
N TRP A 40 -13.53 5.71 11.58
CA TRP A 40 -12.36 6.29 10.96
C TRP A 40 -11.33 6.52 12.07
N PRO A 41 -10.08 6.10 11.87
CA PRO A 41 -9.09 6.26 12.91
C PRO A 41 -8.91 7.76 13.15
N GLY A 42 -9.12 8.16 14.40
CA GLY A 42 -8.93 9.54 14.82
C GLY A 42 -7.46 9.96 14.69
N PHE A 43 -7.14 11.17 15.16
CA PHE A 43 -5.74 11.59 15.30
C PHE A 43 -4.99 10.84 16.42
N ASN A 44 -5.55 9.74 16.96
CA ASN A 44 -4.87 8.84 17.89
C ASN A 44 -3.94 7.89 17.11
N LEU A 45 -2.90 8.49 16.54
CA LEU A 45 -1.98 7.89 15.58
C LEU A 45 -1.10 6.78 16.18
N PHE A 46 -1.05 6.67 17.50
CA PHE A 46 -0.22 5.70 18.21
C PHE A 46 -0.95 4.39 18.54
N ASP A 47 -2.29 4.39 18.52
CA ASP A 47 -3.08 3.20 18.85
C ASP A 47 -2.89 2.10 17.78
N ASN A 48 -2.71 2.51 16.51
CA ASN A 48 -2.47 1.62 15.38
C ASN A 48 -1.01 1.63 14.89
N ALA A 49 -0.06 2.01 15.76
CA ALA A 49 1.34 2.21 15.35
C ALA A 49 1.97 0.94 14.77
N GLY A 50 1.62 -0.24 15.30
CA GLY A 50 2.09 -1.53 14.79
C GLY A 50 1.66 -1.77 13.35
N ASP A 51 0.39 -1.59 13.05
CA ASP A 51 -0.19 -1.81 11.72
C ASP A 51 0.26 -0.75 10.71
N MET A 52 0.42 0.51 11.17
CA MET A 52 1.00 1.58 10.33
C MET A 52 2.43 1.26 9.94
N LEU A 53 3.22 0.72 10.88
CA LEU A 53 4.57 0.26 10.59
C LEU A 53 4.57 -0.94 9.65
N ALA A 54 3.60 -1.86 9.75
CA ALA A 54 3.47 -2.98 8.81
C ALA A 54 3.21 -2.50 7.39
N ILE A 55 2.21 -1.64 7.17
CA ILE A 55 1.91 -1.08 5.84
C ILE A 55 3.10 -0.29 5.31
N THR A 56 3.72 0.56 6.14
CA THR A 56 4.86 1.38 5.72
C THR A 56 6.05 0.51 5.34
N THR A 57 6.39 -0.48 6.15
CA THR A 57 7.53 -1.39 5.92
C THR A 57 7.30 -2.27 4.71
N ALA A 58 6.09 -2.80 4.53
CA ALA A 58 5.71 -3.56 3.34
C ALA A 58 5.79 -2.69 2.08
N LEU A 59 5.28 -1.46 2.12
CA LEU A 59 5.31 -0.54 0.99
C LEU A 59 6.73 -0.15 0.62
N VAL A 60 7.54 0.31 1.58
CA VAL A 60 8.95 0.66 1.36
C VAL A 60 9.73 -0.56 0.87
N GLY A 61 9.56 -1.71 1.52
CA GLY A 61 10.18 -2.97 1.13
C GLY A 61 9.84 -3.37 -0.31
N SER A 62 8.58 -3.18 -0.71
CA SER A 62 8.10 -3.51 -2.07
C SER A 62 8.63 -2.57 -3.15
N VAL A 63 8.93 -1.32 -2.82
CA VAL A 63 9.42 -0.30 -3.77
C VAL A 63 10.91 -0.46 -4.06
N ILE A 64 11.69 -0.91 -3.06
CA ILE A 64 13.16 -1.00 -3.13
C ILE A 64 13.67 -1.79 -4.34
N PRO A 65 13.20 -3.02 -4.64
CA PRO A 65 13.68 -3.77 -5.80
C PRO A 65 13.43 -3.03 -7.10
N GLY A 66 12.26 -2.43 -7.25
CA GLY A 66 11.88 -1.62 -8.41
C GLY A 66 12.72 -0.36 -8.59
N PHE A 67 13.09 0.31 -7.50
CA PHE A 67 13.98 1.46 -7.51
C PHE A 67 15.35 1.08 -8.09
N PHE A 68 15.95 -0.01 -7.61
CA PHE A 68 17.27 -0.46 -8.06
C PHE A 68 17.22 -0.96 -9.51
N LEU A 69 16.21 -1.76 -9.86
CA LEU A 69 16.02 -2.22 -11.24
C LEU A 69 15.82 -1.06 -12.20
N GLY A 70 14.98 -0.08 -11.83
CA GLY A 70 14.72 1.09 -12.66
C GLY A 70 15.92 2.02 -12.79
N ALA A 71 16.72 2.20 -11.72
CA ALA A 71 17.97 2.95 -11.79
C ALA A 71 19.00 2.26 -12.68
N TRP A 72 19.11 0.93 -12.59
CA TRP A 72 20.00 0.13 -13.42
C TRP A 72 19.60 0.16 -14.90
N LEU A 73 18.30 0.09 -15.20
CA LEU A 73 17.77 0.14 -16.57
C LEU A 73 17.79 1.56 -17.16
N GLY A 74 17.62 2.60 -16.32
CA GLY A 74 17.53 3.99 -16.77
C GLY A 74 18.87 4.64 -17.11
N GLY A 75 19.96 4.20 -16.48
CA GLY A 75 21.30 4.76 -16.71
C GLY A 75 21.35 6.28 -16.53
N ASP A 76 22.17 6.94 -17.35
CA ASP A 76 22.36 8.40 -17.34
C ASP A 76 21.42 9.15 -18.30
N GLU A 77 20.39 8.50 -18.84
CA GLU A 77 19.48 9.16 -19.77
C GLU A 77 18.61 10.23 -19.09
N PRO A 78 18.21 11.30 -19.80
CA PRO A 78 17.25 12.28 -19.29
C PRO A 78 15.91 11.65 -18.86
N ALA A 79 15.59 10.47 -19.40
CA ALA A 79 14.39 9.70 -19.07
C ALA A 79 14.56 8.75 -17.87
N ALA A 80 15.75 8.63 -17.29
CA ALA A 80 16.08 7.67 -16.23
C ALA A 80 15.11 7.76 -15.04
N GLY A 81 14.72 8.98 -14.63
CA GLY A 81 13.76 9.19 -13.54
C GLY A 81 12.37 8.57 -13.81
N ARG A 82 11.92 8.52 -15.07
CA ARG A 82 10.64 7.89 -15.43
C ARG A 82 10.73 6.38 -15.38
N ILE A 83 11.84 5.81 -15.86
CA ILE A 83 12.11 4.37 -15.81
C ILE A 83 12.20 3.92 -14.34
N GLN A 84 12.79 4.74 -13.47
CA GLN A 84 12.86 4.48 -12.04
C GLN A 84 11.49 4.47 -11.37
N ILE A 85 10.64 5.47 -11.65
CA ILE A 85 9.24 5.50 -11.18
C ILE A 85 8.47 4.28 -11.69
N ALA A 86 8.67 3.91 -12.95
CA ALA A 86 8.05 2.72 -13.55
C ALA A 86 8.45 1.44 -12.83
N GLY A 87 9.74 1.26 -12.56
CA GLY A 87 10.27 0.13 -11.79
C GLY A 87 9.68 0.08 -10.38
N MET A 88 9.67 1.21 -9.67
CA MET A 88 9.10 1.31 -8.32
C MET A 88 7.62 0.90 -8.27
N MET A 89 6.79 1.37 -9.21
CA MET A 89 5.38 0.99 -9.26
C MET A 89 5.16 -0.46 -9.67
N ALA A 90 5.95 -0.99 -10.61
CA ALA A 90 5.85 -2.39 -11.01
C ALA A 90 6.21 -3.32 -9.83
N SER A 91 7.26 -2.97 -9.10
CA SER A 91 7.69 -3.73 -7.92
C SER A 91 6.67 -3.64 -6.79
N SER A 92 6.14 -2.46 -6.49
CA SER A 92 5.11 -2.31 -5.45
C SER A 92 3.80 -3.00 -5.83
N PHE A 93 3.37 -2.95 -7.09
CA PHE A 93 2.20 -3.68 -7.57
C PHE A 93 2.25 -5.18 -7.26
N VAL A 94 3.42 -5.81 -7.48
CA VAL A 94 3.59 -7.25 -7.27
C VAL A 94 3.86 -7.58 -5.80
N LEU A 95 4.80 -6.87 -5.17
CA LEU A 95 5.35 -7.28 -3.87
C LEU A 95 4.58 -6.72 -2.68
N PHE A 96 3.93 -5.57 -2.80
CA PHE A 96 3.21 -4.94 -1.69
C PHE A 96 2.15 -5.86 -1.04
N PRO A 97 1.21 -6.47 -1.79
CA PRO A 97 0.20 -7.34 -1.17
C PRO A 97 0.83 -8.56 -0.51
N ILE A 98 1.89 -9.12 -1.11
CA ILE A 98 2.60 -10.29 -0.59
C ILE A 98 3.30 -9.95 0.73
N PHE A 99 4.04 -8.85 0.75
CA PHE A 99 4.78 -8.40 1.92
C PHE A 99 3.84 -8.02 3.06
N LEU A 100 2.79 -7.25 2.76
CA LEU A 100 1.84 -6.82 3.79
C LEU A 100 1.13 -8.01 4.41
N LEU A 101 0.52 -8.88 3.60
CA LEU A 101 -0.18 -10.06 4.12
C LEU A 101 0.77 -11.03 4.84
N SER A 102 2.01 -11.16 4.39
CA SER A 102 3.01 -12.01 5.06
C SER A 102 3.45 -11.44 6.40
N MET A 103 3.62 -10.12 6.52
CA MET A 103 3.97 -9.48 7.78
C MET A 103 2.84 -9.59 8.81
N LEU A 104 1.59 -9.46 8.34
CA LEU A 104 0.40 -9.67 9.17
C LEU A 104 0.29 -11.15 9.60
N ASP A 105 0.45 -12.10 8.68
CA ASP A 105 0.37 -13.53 8.99
C ASP A 105 1.49 -14.01 9.93
N ASN A 106 2.70 -13.48 9.77
CA ASN A 106 3.81 -13.82 10.65
C ASN A 106 3.78 -13.05 11.99
N GLY A 107 2.91 -12.04 12.15
CA GLY A 107 2.94 -11.10 13.27
C GLY A 107 4.28 -10.37 13.43
N SER A 108 5.03 -10.16 12.33
CA SER A 108 6.39 -9.61 12.37
C SER A 108 6.71 -8.75 11.16
N LEU A 109 7.18 -7.53 11.42
CA LEU A 109 7.59 -6.54 10.42
C LEU A 109 8.84 -6.96 9.63
N PHE A 110 9.65 -7.88 10.18
CA PHE A 110 10.91 -8.32 9.59
C PHE A 110 10.79 -9.64 8.83
N ALA A 111 9.59 -10.21 8.75
CA ALA A 111 9.30 -11.45 8.06
C ALA A 111 8.39 -11.17 6.84
N PRO A 112 8.94 -10.61 5.74
CA PRO A 112 8.14 -10.16 4.58
C PRO A 112 7.56 -11.29 3.74
N LEU A 113 7.84 -12.56 4.07
CA LEU A 113 7.35 -13.72 3.35
C LEU A 113 6.82 -14.75 4.35
N SER A 114 5.58 -15.19 4.16
CA SER A 114 4.96 -16.29 4.88
C SER A 114 4.74 -17.48 3.94
N ASN A 115 4.97 -18.68 4.46
CA ASN A 115 4.67 -19.91 3.73
C ASN A 115 3.17 -20.06 3.45
N SER A 116 2.30 -19.62 4.37
CA SER A 116 0.84 -19.65 4.21
C SER A 116 0.41 -18.80 3.00
N ILE A 117 0.98 -17.60 2.88
CA ILE A 117 0.74 -16.70 1.74
C ILE A 117 1.23 -17.33 0.44
N LEU A 118 2.44 -17.90 0.41
CA LEU A 118 2.98 -18.56 -0.78
C LEU A 118 2.13 -19.77 -1.20
N GLN A 119 1.58 -20.52 -0.25
CA GLN A 119 0.68 -21.65 -0.55
C GLN A 119 -0.67 -21.17 -1.07
N SER A 120 -1.18 -20.04 -0.58
CA SER A 120 -2.47 -19.47 -1.02
C SER A 120 -2.49 -19.09 -2.51
N PHE A 121 -1.33 -18.86 -3.14
CA PHE A 121 -1.27 -18.66 -4.61
C PHE A 121 -1.83 -19.84 -5.40
N HIS A 122 -1.67 -21.06 -4.87
CA HIS A 122 -2.19 -22.27 -5.50
C HIS A 122 -3.59 -22.59 -4.98
N GLY A 123 -3.85 -22.40 -3.69
CA GLY A 123 -5.15 -22.69 -3.06
C GLY A 123 -6.26 -21.71 -3.44
N ALA A 124 -5.92 -20.45 -3.71
CA ALA A 124 -6.84 -19.37 -4.02
C ALA A 124 -6.40 -18.57 -5.26
N ALA A 125 -5.98 -19.28 -6.31
CA ALA A 125 -5.46 -18.68 -7.55
C ALA A 125 -6.44 -17.68 -8.20
N GLU A 126 -7.75 -17.97 -8.14
CA GLU A 126 -8.79 -17.09 -8.68
C GLU A 126 -8.87 -15.75 -7.91
N ALA A 127 -8.75 -15.80 -6.58
CA ALA A 127 -8.76 -14.61 -5.74
C ALA A 127 -7.54 -13.71 -6.02
N TRP A 128 -6.34 -14.30 -6.07
CA TRP A 128 -5.11 -13.59 -6.43
C TRP A 128 -5.19 -13.01 -7.85
N GLY A 129 -5.68 -13.78 -8.82
CA GLY A 129 -5.88 -13.31 -10.19
C GLY A 129 -6.85 -12.13 -10.28
N GLY A 130 -7.98 -12.20 -9.56
CA GLY A 130 -8.95 -11.12 -9.46
C GLY A 130 -8.36 -9.86 -8.83
N TYR A 131 -7.57 -10.01 -7.76
CA TYR A 131 -6.83 -8.90 -7.14
C TYR A 131 -5.87 -8.25 -8.13
N PHE A 132 -4.99 -9.02 -8.77
CA PHE A 132 -3.98 -8.48 -9.69
C PHE A 132 -4.62 -7.83 -10.91
N LEU A 133 -5.71 -8.37 -11.44
CA LEU A 133 -6.40 -7.77 -12.57
C LEU A 133 -6.99 -6.38 -12.22
N LYS A 134 -7.69 -6.28 -11.08
CA LYS A 134 -8.29 -5.02 -10.62
C LYS A 134 -7.23 -3.98 -10.32
N THR A 135 -6.18 -4.37 -9.62
CA THR A 135 -5.09 -3.46 -9.23
C THR A 135 -4.19 -3.10 -10.41
N PHE A 136 -4.00 -4.00 -11.39
CA PHE A 136 -3.23 -3.70 -12.61
C PHE A 136 -3.83 -2.53 -13.37
N ILE A 137 -5.16 -2.49 -13.53
CA ILE A 137 -5.85 -1.38 -14.21
C ILE A 137 -5.60 -0.07 -13.44
N ALA A 138 -5.74 -0.07 -12.12
CA ALA A 138 -5.52 1.12 -11.30
C ALA A 138 -4.07 1.62 -11.38
N PHE A 139 -3.09 0.72 -11.24
CA PHE A 139 -1.67 1.05 -11.37
C PHE A 139 -1.32 1.55 -12.77
N ALA A 140 -1.85 0.92 -13.83
CA ALA A 140 -1.62 1.34 -15.21
C ALA A 140 -2.18 2.74 -15.48
N VAL A 141 -3.40 3.04 -15.00
CA VAL A 141 -4.01 4.38 -15.14
C VAL A 141 -3.19 5.43 -14.40
N VAL A 142 -2.81 5.18 -13.14
CA VAL A 142 -2.00 6.13 -12.36
C VAL A 142 -0.61 6.32 -12.99
N MET A 143 0.02 5.24 -13.44
CA MET A 143 1.29 5.29 -14.16
C MET A 143 1.19 6.18 -15.42
N MET A 144 0.17 5.94 -16.24
CA MET A 144 -0.05 6.72 -17.46
C MET A 144 -0.27 8.20 -17.12
N LEU A 145 -1.08 8.51 -16.11
CA LEU A 145 -1.28 9.88 -15.64
C LEU A 145 0.02 10.50 -15.13
N TRP A 146 0.84 9.77 -14.38
CA TRP A 146 2.15 10.25 -13.90
C TRP A 146 3.11 10.54 -15.04
N LEU A 147 3.20 9.67 -16.06
CA LEU A 147 4.00 9.93 -17.26
C LEU A 147 3.51 11.18 -18.01
N LEU A 148 2.20 11.42 -18.02
CA LEU A 148 1.57 12.59 -18.65
C LEU A 148 1.66 13.87 -17.82
N LEU A 149 1.73 13.80 -16.50
CA LEU A 149 1.72 14.95 -15.59
C LEU A 149 3.12 15.34 -15.11
N LEU A 150 4.06 14.40 -15.06
CA LEU A 150 5.44 14.61 -14.64
C LEU A 150 6.36 14.82 -15.87
N GLY A 151 7.33 15.73 -15.76
CA GLY A 151 8.30 15.98 -16.82
C GLY A 151 8.92 17.37 -16.79
N GLU A 152 10.08 17.49 -17.42
CA GLU A 152 10.78 18.77 -17.57
C GLU A 152 9.93 19.79 -18.31
N GLY A 153 9.92 21.03 -17.82
CA GLY A 153 9.13 22.12 -18.40
C GLY A 153 7.65 22.16 -17.99
N LYS A 154 7.15 21.19 -17.21
CA LYS A 154 5.77 21.22 -16.69
C LYS A 154 5.67 22.05 -15.41
N PRO A 155 4.56 22.79 -15.20
CA PRO A 155 4.34 23.57 -13.98
C PRO A 155 4.26 22.67 -12.74
N ILE A 156 4.83 23.16 -11.62
CA ILE A 156 4.85 22.47 -10.31
C ILE A 156 3.43 22.08 -9.84
N ALA A 157 2.42 22.85 -10.22
CA ALA A 157 1.01 22.54 -9.90
C ALA A 157 0.57 21.17 -10.47
N LEU A 158 1.03 20.77 -11.66
CA LEU A 158 0.71 19.45 -12.24
C LEU A 158 1.40 18.32 -11.47
N ALA A 159 2.61 18.56 -10.94
CA ALA A 159 3.29 17.60 -10.08
C ALA A 159 2.54 17.41 -8.75
N ALA A 160 1.95 18.48 -8.19
CA ALA A 160 1.10 18.39 -7.01
C ALA A 160 -0.15 17.55 -7.28
N VAL A 161 -0.82 17.74 -8.42
CA VAL A 161 -1.97 16.93 -8.85
C VAL A 161 -1.58 15.45 -9.02
N ALA A 162 -0.43 15.17 -9.61
CA ALA A 162 0.09 13.81 -9.73
C ALA A 162 0.34 13.18 -8.34
N GLY A 163 0.89 13.95 -7.39
CA GLY A 163 1.08 13.51 -6.00
C GLY A 163 -0.24 13.13 -5.31
N CYS A 164 -1.33 13.85 -5.57
CA CYS A 164 -2.65 13.54 -5.01
C CYS A 164 -3.22 12.19 -5.50
N LEU A 165 -2.72 11.63 -6.60
CA LEU A 165 -3.13 10.29 -7.08
C LEU A 165 -2.55 9.16 -6.22
N PHE A 166 -1.45 9.40 -5.50
CA PHE A 166 -0.79 8.38 -4.70
C PHE A 166 -1.66 7.87 -3.54
N PRO A 167 -2.23 8.73 -2.66
CA PRO A 167 -3.13 8.28 -1.60
C PRO A 167 -4.35 7.53 -2.14
N VAL A 168 -4.91 7.97 -3.27
CA VAL A 168 -6.05 7.30 -3.91
C VAL A 168 -5.67 5.89 -4.34
N LEU A 169 -4.48 5.72 -4.94
CA LEU A 169 -3.96 4.41 -5.31
C LEU A 169 -3.72 3.53 -4.08
N VAL A 170 -3.14 4.07 -3.01
CA VAL A 170 -2.90 3.34 -1.75
C VAL A 170 -4.22 2.86 -1.15
N PHE A 171 -5.21 3.73 -1.00
CA PHE A 171 -6.52 3.35 -0.46
C PHE A 171 -7.22 2.30 -1.30
N PHE A 172 -7.24 2.47 -2.63
CA PHE A 172 -7.81 1.48 -3.52
C PHE A 172 -7.11 0.13 -3.38
N THR A 173 -5.77 0.13 -3.32
CA THR A 173 -4.98 -1.10 -3.19
C THR A 173 -5.24 -1.78 -1.85
N CYS A 174 -5.26 -1.02 -0.75
CA CYS A 174 -5.54 -1.54 0.59
C CYS A 174 -6.97 -2.11 0.68
N GLN A 175 -7.96 -1.46 0.05
CA GLN A 175 -9.31 -1.99 -0.08
C GLN A 175 -9.31 -3.35 -0.82
N GLN A 176 -8.57 -3.47 -1.93
CA GLN A 176 -8.48 -4.75 -2.65
C GLN A 176 -7.70 -5.81 -1.85
N ILE A 177 -6.72 -5.41 -1.03
CA ILE A 177 -5.99 -6.32 -0.12
C ILE A 177 -6.91 -6.84 0.96
N GLY A 178 -7.77 -6.01 1.55
CA GLY A 178 -8.79 -6.46 2.52
C GLY A 178 -9.76 -7.49 1.90
N ALA A 179 -10.21 -7.25 0.66
CA ALA A 179 -11.06 -8.20 -0.05
C ALA A 179 -10.33 -9.51 -0.38
N LEU A 180 -9.05 -9.42 -0.74
CA LEU A 180 -8.20 -10.58 -0.95
C LEU A 180 -8.03 -11.36 0.35
N ALA A 181 -7.76 -10.68 1.47
CA ALA A 181 -7.57 -11.28 2.78
C ALA A 181 -8.81 -12.08 3.24
N ASP A 182 -10.02 -11.53 3.07
CA ASP A 182 -11.29 -12.26 3.32
C ASP A 182 -11.35 -13.54 2.46
N SER A 183 -11.05 -13.43 1.17
CA SER A 183 -11.14 -14.56 0.24
C SER A 183 -10.10 -15.66 0.47
N ILE A 184 -8.95 -15.34 1.08
CA ILE A 184 -7.89 -16.30 1.39
C ILE A 184 -7.84 -16.66 2.88
N SER A 185 -8.78 -16.18 3.69
CA SER A 185 -8.80 -16.31 5.15
C SER A 185 -8.67 -17.76 5.64
N GLU A 186 -9.26 -18.73 4.93
CA GLU A 186 -9.13 -20.17 5.22
C GLU A 186 -7.68 -20.69 5.18
N HIS A 187 -6.78 -19.95 4.54
CA HIS A 187 -5.35 -20.26 4.41
C HIS A 187 -4.48 -19.39 5.32
N LEU A 188 -5.05 -18.41 6.00
CA LEU A 188 -4.32 -17.51 6.90
C LEU A 188 -4.31 -18.09 8.32
N SER A 189 -3.22 -17.83 9.04
CA SER A 189 -3.09 -18.25 10.45
C SER A 189 -3.63 -17.21 11.44
N PHE A 190 -4.09 -16.06 10.95
CA PHE A 190 -4.60 -14.95 11.74
C PHE A 190 -6.01 -14.54 11.29
N GLU A 191 -6.78 -14.03 12.24
CA GLU A 191 -8.13 -13.49 12.04
C GLU A 191 -8.08 -11.97 12.22
N PHE A 192 -8.76 -11.22 11.35
CA PHE A 192 -8.87 -9.77 11.48
C PHE A 192 -9.88 -9.44 12.58
N VAL A 193 -9.46 -9.48 13.85
CA VAL A 193 -10.34 -9.19 14.98
C VAL A 193 -10.72 -7.69 14.97
N PRO A 194 -12.01 -7.33 14.88
CA PRO A 194 -12.41 -5.93 15.00
C PRO A 194 -12.19 -5.43 16.44
N PRO A 195 -11.76 -4.17 16.65
CA PRO A 195 -11.38 -3.65 17.97
C PRO A 195 -12.49 -3.68 19.04
N ASN A 196 -13.76 -3.92 18.67
CA ASN A 196 -14.90 -3.89 19.59
C ASN A 196 -15.37 -5.27 20.08
N SER A 197 -14.70 -6.38 19.75
CA SER A 197 -15.14 -7.71 20.21
C SER A 197 -14.75 -8.05 21.65
N GLU A 198 -13.91 -7.24 22.32
CA GLU A 198 -13.51 -7.49 23.71
C GLU A 198 -14.40 -6.77 24.74
N ASP A 199 -15.24 -5.81 24.32
CA ASP A 199 -16.06 -4.99 25.23
C ASP A 199 -17.50 -5.51 25.40
N GLU A 200 -17.97 -6.46 24.58
CA GLU A 200 -19.33 -7.02 24.69
C GLU A 200 -19.44 -8.23 25.65
N ASP A 201 -18.33 -8.77 26.16
CA ASP A 201 -18.32 -9.92 27.08
C ASP A 201 -18.34 -9.53 28.58
N GLN A 202 -18.58 -8.25 28.91
CA GLN A 202 -18.62 -7.75 30.30
C GLN A 202 -19.95 -7.12 30.77
N THR A 203 -21.10 -7.40 30.13
CA THR A 203 -22.41 -6.99 30.67
C THR A 203 -23.44 -8.10 30.74
#